data_AF-A0A973C9D3-F1
#
_entry.id   AF-A0A973C9D3-F1
#
_cell.length_a   1.000
_cell.length_b   1.000
_cell.length_c   1.000
_cell.angle_alpha   90.00
_cell.angle_beta   90.00
_cell.angle_gamma   90.00
#
_symmetry.space_group_name_H-M   'P 1'
#
loop_
_entity.id
_entity.type
_entity.pdbx_description
1 polymer ?
#
loop_
_entity_poly.entity_id
_entity_poly.type
_entity_poly.pdbx_seq_one_letter_code
_entity_poly.pdbx_strand_id
1 'polypeptide(L)'
;MKTVFSLTYFECLKSVMDLNEEIIGPELFIHKNNAIGRLYDYVKGRLTNGLEDVMKAYIEERNWAYDVEQALELIENSNVQEMHKLSKYFFDFMKDTDTHSGFVIIELPVTSFEEQLYSSNAIEINGHFSRHFHLASPDELLNSDCGTLLDVECLDNSFRKFQYDFSIENVKDATYDSRRKLWIVKGLDVKLFSYS
;
A
#
# COMPACT_ATOMS: atom_id res chain seq x y z
N MET A 1 12.69 3.36 -6.74
CA MET A 1 11.30 3.13 -7.19
C MET A 1 10.43 4.30 -6.76
N LYS A 2 9.69 4.92 -7.69
CA LYS A 2 8.70 5.95 -7.36
C LYS A 2 7.43 5.27 -6.83
N THR A 3 6.88 5.76 -5.73
CA THR A 3 5.67 5.22 -5.10
C THR A 3 4.63 6.30 -4.87
N VAL A 4 3.38 5.88 -4.72
CA VAL A 4 2.23 6.67 -4.28
C VAL A 4 1.56 5.97 -3.11
N PHE A 5 0.72 6.70 -2.38
CA PHE A 5 -0.10 6.16 -1.30
C PHE A 5 -1.56 6.12 -1.75
N SER A 6 -2.16 4.94 -1.71
CA SER A 6 -3.58 4.75 -1.94
C SER A 6 -4.32 4.75 -0.61
N LEU A 7 -5.36 5.58 -0.50
CA LEU A 7 -6.30 5.60 0.61
C LEU A 7 -7.63 4.98 0.17
N THR A 8 -8.12 4.04 0.96
CA THR A 8 -9.49 3.51 0.85
C THR A 8 -10.09 3.45 2.25
N TYR A 9 -11.35 3.83 2.41
CA TYR A 9 -12.06 3.79 3.69
C TYR A 9 -13.56 3.59 3.50
N PHE A 10 -14.26 3.12 4.54
CA PHE A 10 -15.69 2.89 4.54
C PHE A 10 -16.25 3.01 5.97
N GLU A 11 -17.50 3.43 6.09
CA GLU A 11 -18.29 3.46 7.33
C GLU A 11 -19.77 3.25 6.94
N CYS A 12 -20.34 2.09 7.26
CA CYS A 12 -21.72 1.76 6.93
C CYS A 12 -22.37 0.86 7.98
N LEU A 13 -23.70 0.82 8.04
CA LEU A 13 -24.40 -0.05 8.98
C LEU A 13 -24.12 -1.53 8.70
N LYS A 14 -24.01 -2.34 9.75
CA LYS A 14 -23.80 -3.81 9.62
C LYS A 14 -24.91 -4.54 8.86
N SER A 15 -26.07 -3.91 8.70
CA SER A 15 -27.19 -4.43 7.90
C SER A 15 -27.01 -4.23 6.39
N VAL A 16 -26.05 -3.41 5.94
CA VAL A 16 -25.77 -3.21 4.52
C VAL A 16 -25.14 -4.48 3.94
N MET A 17 -25.79 -5.06 2.93
CA MET A 17 -25.32 -6.29 2.29
C MET A 17 -24.31 -6.05 1.17
N ASP A 18 -24.37 -4.89 0.50
CA ASP A 18 -23.43 -4.50 -0.54
C ASP A 18 -22.49 -3.41 -0.05
N LEU A 19 -21.32 -3.83 0.44
CA LEU A 19 -20.30 -2.92 0.95
C LEU A 19 -19.64 -2.10 -0.16
N ASN A 20 -19.76 -2.48 -1.43
CA ASN A 20 -19.03 -1.83 -2.52
C ASN A 20 -19.50 -0.39 -2.76
N GLU A 21 -20.78 -0.10 -2.50
CA GLU A 21 -21.36 1.24 -2.65
C GLU A 21 -20.91 2.19 -1.53
N GLU A 22 -20.44 1.65 -0.41
CA GLU A 22 -20.01 2.39 0.78
C GLU A 22 -18.49 2.62 0.84
N ILE A 23 -17.74 2.00 -0.07
CA ILE A 23 -16.29 2.17 -0.18
C ILE A 23 -15.98 3.51 -0.84
N ILE A 24 -15.18 4.31 -0.15
CA ILE A 24 -14.62 5.55 -0.67
C ILE A 24 -13.15 5.30 -1.05
N GLY A 25 -12.82 5.59 -2.32
CA GLY A 25 -11.49 5.39 -2.90
C GLY A 25 -11.46 4.24 -3.92
N PRO A 26 -10.25 3.85 -4.39
CA PRO A 26 -8.95 4.34 -3.96
C PRO A 26 -8.66 5.79 -4.41
N GLU A 27 -8.29 6.65 -3.46
CA GLU A 27 -7.73 7.98 -3.73
C GLU A 27 -6.19 7.91 -3.66
N LEU A 28 -5.49 8.53 -4.63
CA LEU A 28 -4.02 8.44 -4.75
C LEU A 28 -3.32 9.72 -4.31
N PHE A 29 -2.26 9.58 -3.52
CA PHE A 29 -1.48 10.67 -2.96
C PHE A 29 0.02 10.48 -3.18
N ILE A 30 0.73 11.56 -3.51
CA ILE A 30 2.20 11.54 -3.64
C ILE A 30 2.85 11.37 -2.24
N HIS A 31 2.25 11.94 -1.20
CA HIS A 31 2.76 11.90 0.16
C HIS A 31 1.77 11.23 1.10
N LYS A 32 2.26 10.33 1.97
CA LYS A 32 1.46 9.66 2.99
C LYS A 32 0.71 10.63 3.89
N ASN A 33 1.32 11.76 4.20
CA ASN A 33 0.72 12.79 5.06
C ASN A 33 -0.56 13.38 4.45
N ASN A 34 -0.64 13.48 3.13
CA ASN A 34 -1.82 13.99 2.45
C ASN A 34 -2.97 12.97 2.50
N ALA A 35 -2.66 11.67 2.38
CA ALA A 35 -3.63 10.60 2.58
C ALA A 35 -4.18 10.60 4.01
N ILE A 36 -3.31 10.80 5.01
CA ILE A 36 -3.73 10.93 6.41
C ILE A 36 -4.60 12.18 6.61
N GLY A 37 -4.21 13.32 6.06
CA GLY A 37 -5.00 14.56 6.14
C GLY A 37 -6.39 14.39 5.54
N ARG A 38 -6.49 13.75 4.36
CA ARG A 38 -7.78 13.45 3.73
C ARG A 38 -8.68 12.57 4.60
N LEU A 39 -8.10 11.53 5.21
CA LEU A 39 -8.83 10.64 6.12
C LEU A 39 -9.27 11.39 7.40
N TYR A 40 -8.41 12.27 7.90
CA TYR A 40 -8.71 13.10 9.06
C TYR A 40 -9.85 14.08 8.78
N ASP A 41 -9.87 14.76 7.63
CA ASP A 41 -10.96 15.67 7.25
C ASP A 41 -12.32 14.96 7.26
N TYR A 42 -12.36 13.72 6.77
CA TYR A 42 -13.54 12.87 6.86
C TYR A 42 -13.94 12.62 8.32
N VAL A 43 -13.01 12.12 9.14
CA VAL A 43 -13.28 11.82 10.56
C VAL A 43 -13.73 13.05 11.33
N LYS A 44 -13.08 14.20 11.13
CA LYS A 44 -13.47 15.48 11.74
C LYS A 44 -14.92 15.81 11.39
N GLY A 45 -15.29 15.71 10.12
CA GLY A 45 -16.66 15.96 9.66
C GLY A 45 -17.69 15.06 10.36
N ARG A 46 -17.34 13.80 10.62
CA ARG A 46 -18.19 12.85 11.38
C ARG A 46 -18.29 13.23 12.85
N LEU A 47 -17.17 13.54 13.51
CA LEU A 47 -17.14 13.94 14.91
C LEU A 47 -17.94 15.22 15.17
N THR A 48 -17.89 16.18 14.24
CA THR A 48 -18.67 17.42 14.34
C THR A 48 -20.14 17.25 13.97
N ASN A 49 -20.53 16.11 13.39
CA ASN A 49 -21.89 15.84 12.91
C ASN A 49 -22.51 14.63 13.61
N GLY A 50 -22.63 14.73 14.94
CA GLY A 50 -23.40 13.79 15.76
C GLY A 50 -22.61 12.64 16.38
N LEU A 51 -21.29 12.56 16.16
CA LEU A 51 -20.42 11.57 16.81
C LEU A 51 -19.44 12.20 17.81
N GLU A 52 -19.88 13.26 18.49
CA GLU A 52 -19.08 14.01 19.46
C GLU A 52 -18.62 13.12 20.64
N ASP A 53 -19.43 12.14 21.04
CA ASP A 53 -19.12 11.25 22.15
C ASP A 53 -17.87 10.38 21.89
N VAL A 54 -17.57 10.10 20.61
CA VAL A 54 -16.30 9.43 20.23
C VAL A 54 -15.12 10.33 20.55
N MET A 55 -15.24 11.64 20.32
CA MET A 55 -14.18 12.59 20.64
C MET A 55 -14.02 12.76 22.16
N LYS A 56 -15.13 12.78 22.92
CA LYS A 56 -15.08 12.80 24.39
C LYS A 56 -14.35 11.58 24.94
N ALA A 57 -14.68 10.39 24.44
CA ALA A 57 -14.00 9.15 24.84
C ALA A 57 -12.49 9.20 24.52
N TYR A 58 -12.11 9.75 23.37
CA TYR A 58 -10.70 9.95 23.01
C TYR A 58 -9.97 10.92 23.95
N ILE A 59 -10.61 12.04 24.31
CA ILE A 59 -10.08 13.02 25.27
C ILE A 59 -9.87 12.39 26.64
N GLU A 60 -10.84 11.59 27.10
CA GLU A 60 -10.77 10.84 28.37
C GLU A 60 -9.62 9.82 28.35
N GLU A 61 -9.48 9.02 27.28
CA GLU A 61 -8.37 8.07 27.14
C GLU A 61 -7.00 8.77 27.14
N ARG A 62 -6.94 9.97 26.57
CA ARG A 62 -5.74 10.81 26.56
C ARG A 62 -5.49 11.55 27.88
N ASN A 63 -6.44 11.51 28.82
CA ASN A 63 -6.43 12.28 30.06
C ASN A 63 -6.18 13.78 29.78
N TRP A 64 -6.87 14.31 28.79
CA TRP A 64 -6.77 15.70 28.38
C TRP A 64 -7.81 16.56 29.12
N ALA A 65 -7.37 17.73 29.58
CA ALA A 65 -8.24 18.74 30.19
C ALA A 65 -8.75 19.74 29.14
N TYR A 66 -9.21 19.23 28.00
CA TYR A 66 -9.72 20.00 26.88
C TYR A 66 -11.18 19.64 26.61
N ASP A 67 -11.97 20.61 26.17
CA ASP A 67 -13.24 20.29 25.52
C ASP A 67 -13.01 19.78 24.08
N VAL A 68 -14.09 19.40 23.40
CA VAL A 68 -14.04 18.84 22.04
C VAL A 68 -13.45 19.81 21.03
N GLU A 69 -13.83 21.08 21.09
CA GLU A 69 -13.36 22.10 20.13
C GLU A 69 -11.87 22.36 20.33
N GLN A 70 -11.44 22.55 21.57
CA GLN A 70 -10.03 22.73 21.94
C GLN A 70 -9.17 21.51 21.54
N ALA A 71 -9.67 20.30 21.75
CA ALA A 71 -8.94 19.09 21.42
C ALA A 71 -8.81 18.90 19.90
N LEU A 72 -9.83 19.23 19.11
CA LEU A 72 -9.74 19.23 17.65
C LEU A 72 -8.74 20.29 17.15
N GLU A 73 -8.81 21.51 17.68
CA GLU A 73 -7.86 22.57 17.32
C GLU A 73 -6.41 22.19 17.69
N LEU A 74 -6.20 21.55 18.84
CA LEU A 74 -4.89 21.04 19.24
C LEU A 74 -4.36 20.00 18.25
N ILE A 75 -5.20 19.05 17.83
CA ILE A 75 -4.82 18.01 16.86
C ILE A 75 -4.42 18.64 15.53
N GLU A 76 -5.18 19.62 15.05
CA GLU A 76 -4.91 20.30 13.77
C GLU A 76 -3.61 21.09 13.78
N ASN A 77 -3.34 21.77 14.89
CA ASN A 77 -2.13 22.56 15.05
C ASN A 77 -0.91 21.73 15.49
N SER A 78 -1.09 20.43 15.75
CA SER A 78 -0.01 19.54 16.20
C SER A 78 0.77 18.95 15.00
N ASN A 79 0.60 17.67 14.73
CA ASN A 79 1.25 16.96 13.63
C ASN A 79 0.33 15.88 13.03
N VAL A 80 0.72 15.42 11.85
CA VAL A 80 0.01 14.38 11.09
C VAL A 80 -0.10 13.05 11.86
N GLN A 81 0.79 12.80 12.83
CA GLN A 81 0.72 11.59 13.65
C GLN A 81 -0.48 11.62 14.60
N GLU A 82 -0.80 12.77 15.21
CA GLU A 82 -1.98 12.90 16.05
C GLU A 82 -3.28 12.81 15.25
N MET A 83 -3.33 13.42 14.06
CA MET A 83 -4.43 13.23 13.11
C MET A 83 -4.66 11.74 12.81
N HIS A 84 -3.59 11.01 12.50
CA HIS A 84 -3.68 9.57 12.23
C HIS A 84 -4.12 8.75 13.45
N LYS A 85 -3.67 9.11 14.66
CA LYS A 85 -4.08 8.44 15.90
C LYS A 85 -5.57 8.64 16.16
N LEU A 86 -6.10 9.86 15.98
CA LEU A 86 -7.53 10.11 16.13
C LEU A 86 -8.33 9.35 15.07
N SER A 87 -7.92 9.38 13.79
CA SER A 87 -8.60 8.62 12.74
C SER A 87 -8.62 7.13 13.06
N LYS A 88 -7.49 6.57 13.51
CA LYS A 88 -7.44 5.16 13.91
C LYS A 88 -8.39 4.86 15.06
N TYR A 89 -8.37 5.70 16.10
CA TYR A 89 -9.27 5.57 17.24
C TYR A 89 -10.75 5.58 16.81
N PHE A 90 -11.13 6.53 15.95
CA PHE A 90 -12.48 6.61 15.41
C PHE A 90 -12.90 5.30 14.73
N PHE A 91 -12.09 4.78 13.80
CA PHE A 91 -12.43 3.54 13.10
C PHE A 91 -12.45 2.33 14.04
N ASP A 92 -11.56 2.26 15.03
CA ASP A 92 -11.56 1.18 16.01
C ASP A 92 -12.79 1.25 16.93
N PHE A 93 -13.17 2.45 17.39
CA PHE A 93 -14.38 2.68 18.18
C PHE A 93 -15.64 2.26 17.41
N MET A 94 -15.74 2.66 16.13
CA MET A 94 -16.92 2.36 15.31
C MET A 94 -17.10 0.86 15.03
N LYS A 95 -16.03 0.04 15.00
CA LYS A 95 -16.16 -1.42 14.81
C LYS A 95 -16.95 -2.11 15.91
N ASP A 96 -16.85 -1.60 17.14
CA ASP A 96 -17.53 -2.13 18.32
C ASP A 96 -19.01 -1.69 18.40
N THR A 97 -19.46 -0.84 17.46
CA THR A 97 -20.85 -0.40 17.32
C THR A 97 -21.61 -1.22 16.27
N ASP A 98 -22.80 -0.78 15.84
CA ASP A 98 -23.57 -1.42 14.76
C ASP A 98 -23.05 -1.09 13.34
N THR A 99 -21.80 -0.63 13.22
CA THR A 99 -21.19 -0.13 11.99
C THR A 99 -20.04 -1.03 11.53
N HIS A 100 -19.99 -1.32 10.23
CA HIS A 100 -18.79 -1.76 9.54
C HIS A 100 -17.95 -0.54 9.19
N SER A 101 -16.73 -0.48 9.71
CA SER A 101 -15.83 0.63 9.42
C SER A 101 -14.39 0.13 9.24
N GLY A 102 -13.67 0.81 8.37
CA GLY A 102 -12.27 0.51 8.15
C GLY A 102 -11.62 1.52 7.22
N PHE A 103 -10.30 1.57 7.30
CA PHE A 103 -9.49 2.31 6.35
C PHE A 103 -8.20 1.56 6.09
N VAL A 104 -7.60 1.85 4.94
CA VAL A 104 -6.28 1.36 4.58
C VAL A 104 -5.53 2.43 3.81
N ILE A 105 -4.27 2.65 4.19
CA ILE A 105 -3.32 3.48 3.45
C ILE A 105 -2.16 2.58 3.02
N ILE A 106 -2.04 2.35 1.71
CA ILE A 106 -1.06 1.42 1.14
C ILE A 106 -0.09 2.18 0.25
N GLU A 107 1.21 1.96 0.42
CA GLU A 107 2.24 2.43 -0.52
C GLU A 107 2.29 1.49 -1.74
N LEU A 108 2.10 2.03 -2.94
CA LEU A 108 2.08 1.29 -4.20
C LEU A 108 3.11 1.88 -5.17
N PRO A 109 3.75 1.05 -6.01
CA PRO A 109 4.59 1.54 -7.10
C PRO A 109 3.74 2.28 -8.14
N VAL A 110 4.31 3.32 -8.75
CA VAL A 110 3.64 4.06 -9.84
C VAL A 110 3.78 3.38 -11.20
N THR A 111 4.58 2.33 -11.27
CA THR A 111 4.87 1.55 -12.48
C THR A 111 4.58 0.08 -12.24
N SER A 112 4.22 -0.64 -13.29
CA SER A 112 4.04 -2.09 -13.24
C SER A 112 5.38 -2.81 -13.01
N PHE A 113 5.33 -4.09 -12.64
CA PHE A 113 6.53 -4.92 -12.56
C PHE A 113 7.29 -4.94 -13.89
N GLU A 114 6.55 -5.06 -15.01
CA GLU A 114 7.09 -5.05 -16.36
C GLU A 114 7.89 -3.76 -16.64
N GLU A 115 7.30 -2.59 -16.42
CA GLU A 115 7.95 -1.30 -16.64
C GLU A 115 9.19 -1.11 -15.76
N GLN A 116 9.15 -1.61 -14.52
CA GLN A 116 10.31 -1.60 -13.65
C GLN A 116 11.41 -2.54 -14.14
N LEU A 117 11.04 -3.72 -14.64
CA LEU A 117 12.00 -4.71 -15.14
C LEU A 117 12.80 -4.15 -16.31
N TYR A 118 12.14 -3.49 -17.28
CA TYR A 118 12.79 -2.83 -18.42
C TYR A 118 13.73 -1.68 -18.02
N SER A 119 13.56 -1.09 -16.83
CA SER A 119 14.39 -0.01 -16.32
C SER A 119 15.37 -0.45 -15.23
N SER A 120 15.47 -1.76 -14.97
CA SER A 120 16.33 -2.32 -13.93
C SER A 120 17.70 -2.73 -14.48
N ASN A 121 18.72 -2.63 -13.62
CA ASN A 121 20.08 -3.08 -13.89
C ASN A 121 20.50 -4.26 -13.00
N ALA A 122 19.70 -4.57 -11.99
CA ALA A 122 19.88 -5.75 -11.17
C ALA A 122 18.53 -6.26 -10.64
N ILE A 123 18.51 -7.52 -10.28
CA ILE A 123 17.35 -8.23 -9.74
C ILE A 123 17.79 -9.11 -8.55
N GLU A 124 16.93 -9.24 -7.55
CA GLU A 124 17.08 -10.21 -6.46
C GLU A 124 15.83 -11.08 -6.43
N ILE A 125 16.00 -12.39 -6.53
CA ILE A 125 14.90 -13.38 -6.50
C ILE A 125 15.13 -14.31 -5.31
N ASN A 126 14.19 -14.34 -4.35
CA ASN A 126 14.30 -15.10 -3.11
C ASN A 126 15.63 -14.89 -2.36
N GLY A 127 16.16 -13.67 -2.39
CA GLY A 127 17.45 -13.33 -1.79
C GLY A 127 18.68 -13.62 -2.66
N HIS A 128 18.51 -14.22 -3.85
CA HIS A 128 19.60 -14.43 -4.80
C HIS A 128 19.72 -13.23 -5.75
N PHE A 129 20.78 -12.46 -5.59
CA PHE A 129 21.06 -11.26 -6.37
C PHE A 129 21.78 -11.57 -7.68
N SER A 130 21.37 -10.93 -8.77
CA SER A 130 22.07 -10.96 -10.05
C SER A 130 22.03 -9.61 -10.77
N ARG A 131 23.15 -9.28 -11.42
CA ARG A 131 23.27 -8.17 -12.38
C ARG A 131 23.22 -8.64 -13.83
N HIS A 132 23.20 -9.94 -14.04
CA HIS A 132 23.23 -10.57 -15.35
C HIS A 132 21.92 -11.34 -15.50
N PHE A 133 20.95 -10.69 -16.13
CA PHE A 133 19.71 -11.30 -16.55
C PHE A 133 19.46 -10.94 -18.01
N HIS A 134 18.82 -11.85 -18.72
CA HIS A 134 18.40 -11.64 -20.10
C HIS A 134 16.92 -11.30 -20.12
N LEU A 135 16.59 -10.15 -20.68
CA LEU A 135 15.22 -9.73 -20.95
C LEU A 135 15.00 -9.81 -22.46
N ALA A 136 14.09 -10.69 -22.87
CA ALA A 136 13.80 -10.94 -24.28
C ALA A 136 13.25 -9.67 -24.94
N SER A 137 13.83 -9.33 -26.08
CA SER A 137 13.31 -8.30 -26.99
C SER A 137 12.02 -8.76 -27.67
N PRO A 138 11.22 -7.84 -28.22
CA PRO A 138 10.02 -8.20 -28.98
C PRO A 138 10.28 -9.21 -30.11
N ASP A 139 11.42 -9.09 -30.79
CA ASP A 139 11.81 -9.99 -31.87
C ASP A 139 12.16 -11.40 -31.36
N GLU A 140 12.80 -11.50 -30.18
CA GLU A 140 13.09 -12.79 -29.53
C GLU A 140 11.79 -13.48 -29.07
N LEU A 141 10.82 -12.72 -28.57
CA LEU A 141 9.52 -13.25 -28.17
C LEU A 141 8.71 -13.83 -29.34
N LEU A 142 8.78 -13.20 -30.51
CA LEU A 142 8.10 -13.67 -31.73
C LEU A 142 8.71 -14.94 -32.30
N ASN A 143 10.01 -15.16 -32.08
CA ASN A 143 10.77 -16.27 -32.64
C ASN A 143 11.01 -17.41 -31.65
N SER A 144 10.73 -17.21 -30.36
CA SER A 144 10.91 -18.25 -29.33
C SER A 144 9.65 -19.09 -29.18
N ASP A 145 9.78 -20.41 -29.32
CA ASP A 145 8.70 -21.37 -29.01
C ASP A 145 8.36 -21.43 -27.50
N CYS A 146 9.16 -20.78 -26.64
CA CYS A 146 9.16 -20.99 -25.18
C CYS A 146 8.59 -19.82 -24.36
N GLY A 147 8.17 -18.71 -24.98
CA GLY A 147 7.44 -17.62 -24.29
C GLY A 147 8.12 -17.01 -23.05
N THR A 148 9.44 -17.22 -22.89
CA THR A 148 10.22 -16.76 -21.74
C THR A 148 10.63 -15.32 -21.96
N LEU A 149 10.18 -14.43 -21.09
CA LEU A 149 10.50 -13.00 -21.15
C LEU A 149 11.77 -12.68 -20.36
N LEU A 150 11.93 -13.26 -19.18
CA LEU A 150 13.07 -13.02 -18.30
C LEU A 150 13.75 -14.35 -17.96
N ASP A 151 15.05 -14.42 -18.18
CA ASP A 151 15.92 -15.49 -17.69
C ASP A 151 17.00 -14.89 -16.77
N VAL A 152 17.09 -15.41 -15.56
CA VAL A 152 18.02 -14.94 -14.52
C VAL A 152 18.86 -16.10 -14.02
N GLU A 153 20.17 -15.93 -14.11
CA GLU A 153 21.13 -16.83 -13.48
C GLU A 153 21.75 -16.15 -12.26
N CYS A 154 21.68 -16.81 -11.10
CA CYS A 154 22.24 -16.35 -9.84
C CYS A 154 23.18 -17.41 -9.25
N LEU A 155 24.17 -16.96 -8.47
CA LEU A 155 25.01 -17.80 -7.63
C LEU A 155 24.80 -17.42 -6.16
N ASP A 156 24.69 -18.39 -5.27
CA ASP A 156 24.76 -18.13 -3.84
C ASP A 156 26.21 -18.06 -3.32
N ASN A 157 26.36 -17.81 -2.02
CA ASN A 157 27.66 -17.76 -1.34
C ASN A 157 28.41 -19.11 -1.35
N SER A 158 27.72 -20.21 -1.67
CA SER A 158 28.30 -21.55 -1.80
C SER A 158 28.57 -21.92 -3.26
N PHE A 159 28.49 -20.96 -4.19
CA PHE A 159 28.61 -21.15 -5.63
C PHE A 159 27.56 -22.10 -6.23
N ARG A 160 26.43 -22.28 -5.54
CA ARG A 160 25.29 -23.00 -6.10
C ARG A 160 24.59 -22.11 -7.10
N LYS A 161 24.38 -22.65 -8.30
CA LYS A 161 23.65 -21.99 -9.39
C LYS A 161 22.14 -22.13 -9.19
N PHE A 162 21.45 -21.02 -9.35
CA PHE A 162 20.00 -20.91 -9.42
C PHE A 162 19.62 -20.29 -10.75
N GLN A 163 18.57 -20.83 -11.38
CA GLN A 163 18.02 -20.31 -12.61
C GLN A 163 16.54 -20.02 -12.41
N TYR A 164 16.11 -18.86 -12.89
CA TYR A 164 14.73 -18.39 -12.80
C TYR A 164 14.25 -17.92 -14.17
N ASP A 165 13.14 -18.50 -14.62
CA ASP A 165 12.43 -18.12 -15.84
C ASP A 165 11.05 -17.51 -15.52
N PHE A 166 10.74 -16.38 -16.16
CA PHE A 166 9.41 -15.79 -16.15
C PHE A 166 8.88 -15.59 -17.56
N SER A 167 7.64 -16.01 -17.80
CA SER A 167 6.89 -15.68 -19.00
C SER A 167 6.28 -14.28 -18.92
N ILE A 168 5.76 -13.78 -20.05
CA ILE A 168 4.99 -12.52 -20.09
C ILE A 168 3.79 -12.57 -19.12
N GLU A 169 3.09 -13.70 -19.06
CA GLU A 169 1.95 -13.87 -18.15
C GLU A 169 2.38 -13.74 -16.69
N ASN A 170 3.50 -14.35 -16.32
CA ASN A 170 4.04 -14.24 -14.96
C ASN A 170 4.36 -12.79 -14.58
N VAL A 171 4.90 -12.02 -15.53
CA VAL A 171 5.23 -10.60 -15.34
C VAL A 171 3.96 -9.75 -15.23
N LYS A 172 2.91 -10.05 -15.99
CA LYS A 172 1.61 -9.35 -15.93
C LYS A 172 0.81 -9.65 -14.67
N ASP A 173 0.91 -10.89 -14.18
CA ASP A 173 0.25 -11.34 -12.95
C ASP A 173 1.04 -10.97 -11.68
N ALA A 174 2.16 -10.26 -11.83
CA ALA A 174 2.96 -9.83 -10.70
C ALA A 174 2.16 -8.92 -9.76
N THR A 175 2.20 -9.23 -8.47
CA THR A 175 1.56 -8.41 -7.43
C THR A 175 2.61 -7.74 -6.57
N TYR A 176 2.29 -6.58 -6.00
CA TYR A 176 3.23 -5.85 -5.15
C TYR A 176 2.91 -6.02 -3.68
N ASP A 177 3.88 -6.51 -2.90
CA ASP A 177 3.79 -6.55 -1.45
C ASP A 177 4.32 -5.23 -0.86
N SER A 178 3.38 -4.36 -0.48
CA SER A 178 3.69 -3.06 0.10
C SER A 178 4.38 -3.12 1.47
N ARG A 179 4.21 -4.21 2.22
CA ARG A 179 4.83 -4.37 3.55
C ARG A 179 6.31 -4.73 3.41
N ARG A 180 6.61 -5.67 2.51
CA ARG A 180 7.99 -6.12 2.23
C ARG A 180 8.70 -5.29 1.18
N LYS A 181 7.98 -4.38 0.51
CA LYS A 181 8.46 -3.49 -0.57
C LYS A 181 9.10 -4.26 -1.71
N LEU A 182 8.43 -5.29 -2.19
CA LEU A 182 8.90 -6.19 -3.23
C LEU A 182 7.74 -6.71 -4.09
N TRP A 183 8.07 -7.21 -5.27
CA TRP A 183 7.13 -7.87 -6.17
C TRP A 183 7.03 -9.36 -5.86
N ILE A 184 5.85 -9.93 -6.08
CA ILE A 184 5.58 -11.37 -6.00
C ILE A 184 5.28 -11.86 -7.41
N VAL A 185 6.16 -12.74 -7.91
CA VAL A 185 6.08 -13.30 -9.28
C VAL A 185 6.14 -14.81 -9.17
N LYS A 186 5.07 -15.52 -9.57
CA LYS A 186 4.92 -16.99 -9.36
C LYS A 186 5.15 -17.42 -7.90
N GLY A 187 4.80 -16.57 -6.93
CA GLY A 187 5.05 -16.83 -5.51
C GLY A 187 6.50 -16.65 -5.05
N LEU A 188 7.38 -16.13 -5.90
CA LEU A 188 8.76 -15.77 -5.55
C LEU A 188 8.84 -14.30 -5.17
N ASP A 189 9.69 -13.98 -4.20
CA ASP A 189 10.00 -12.62 -3.79
C ASP A 189 11.00 -12.01 -4.76
N VAL A 190 10.61 -10.92 -5.44
CA VAL A 190 11.42 -10.25 -6.46
C VAL A 190 11.64 -8.78 -6.11
N LYS A 191 12.91 -8.37 -6.03
CA LYS A 191 13.29 -6.95 -5.94
C LYS A 191 14.02 -6.53 -7.21
N LEU A 192 13.68 -5.34 -7.67
CA LEU A 192 14.25 -4.72 -8.85
C LEU A 192 15.06 -3.49 -8.45
N PHE A 193 16.23 -3.34 -9.04
CA PHE A 193 17.16 -2.25 -8.72
C PHE A 193 17.56 -1.52 -10.00
N SER A 194 17.45 -0.20 -9.95
CA SER A 194 17.99 0.70 -10.97
C SER A 194 19.07 1.57 -10.31
N TYR A 195 20.23 1.67 -10.93
CA TYR A 195 21.25 2.65 -10.52
C TYR A 195 21.07 3.90 -11.39
N SER A 196 20.87 5.04 -10.75
CA SER A 196 20.97 6.37 -11.34
C SER A 196 22.41 6.84 -11.39
#